data_AF-A0A537QPG3-F1
#
_entry.id   AF-A0A537QPG3-F1
#
_cell.length_a   1.000
_cell.length_b   1.000
_cell.length_c   1.000
_cell.angle_alpha   90.00
_cell.angle_beta   90.00
_cell.angle_gamma   90.00
#
_symmetry.space_group_name_H-M   'P 1'
#
loop_
_entity.id
_entity.type
_entity.pdbx_description
1 polymer ?
#
loop_
_entity_poly.entity_id
_entity_poly.type
_entity_poly.pdbx_seq_one_letter_code
_entity_poly.pdbx_strand_id
1 'polypeptide(L)'
;MDETLSRRRFLKSTAAGLSFATVPEFAGAQLATQPPPKPVVPDEYSLTAPVSIEVDARPLPSFDTRDPQHVRFGKLEYRSGLVLTSRFPGFGGLSGLRLDANGQRFIAISDKGSWFTGRIVYRGREMIGLDEVEAAPMLGPDGRPIKARGWFDSEAIALDGPFVYIALERVNQLLRFDFSKGFTRARGEVVPLPLAAKKLPYNKGLEA
;
A
#
# COMPACT_ATOMS: atom_id res chain seq x y z
N MET A 1 75.79 -15.37 -2.75
CA MET A 1 77.13 -15.09 -3.30
C MET A 1 77.42 -16.19 -4.30
N ASP A 2 77.91 -15.79 -5.47
CA ASP A 2 78.32 -16.59 -6.65
C ASP A 2 77.21 -17.31 -7.44
N GLU A 3 77.19 -17.33 -8.78
CA GLU A 3 77.92 -16.60 -9.83
C GLU A 3 77.17 -16.82 -11.16
N THR A 4 77.13 -15.76 -11.98
CA THR A 4 77.12 -15.71 -13.46
C THR A 4 76.36 -16.70 -14.36
N LEU A 5 75.36 -16.14 -15.07
CA LEU A 5 75.22 -16.02 -16.55
C LEU A 5 75.63 -17.21 -17.46
N SER A 6 74.74 -17.60 -18.39
CA SER A 6 74.99 -17.34 -19.83
C SER A 6 73.82 -17.74 -20.75
N ARG A 7 73.53 -16.83 -21.68
CA ARG A 7 72.63 -16.93 -22.83
C ARG A 7 73.22 -17.84 -23.92
N ARG A 8 72.44 -18.79 -24.45
CA ARG A 8 72.53 -19.15 -25.87
C ARG A 8 71.14 -19.37 -26.48
N ARG A 9 70.85 -18.55 -27.50
CA ARG A 9 69.79 -18.73 -28.50
C ARG A 9 70.03 -20.02 -29.27
N PHE A 10 68.96 -20.73 -29.60
CA PHE A 10 68.85 -21.41 -30.89
C PHE A 10 67.44 -21.21 -31.45
N LEU A 11 67.38 -20.52 -32.58
CA LEU A 11 66.22 -20.45 -33.46
C LEU A 11 66.09 -21.79 -34.19
N LYS A 12 64.90 -22.38 -34.17
CA LYS A 12 64.41 -23.22 -35.27
C LYS A 12 62.96 -22.86 -35.53
N SER A 13 62.76 -22.18 -36.65
CA SER A 13 61.49 -21.97 -37.32
C SER A 13 61.12 -23.23 -38.11
N THR A 14 59.92 -23.75 -37.87
CA THR A 14 59.19 -24.58 -38.85
C THR A 14 57.73 -24.18 -38.79
N ALA A 15 57.24 -23.65 -39.91
CA ALA A 15 55.86 -23.35 -40.17
C ALA A 15 55.08 -24.63 -40.48
N ALA A 16 53.86 -24.78 -39.96
CA ALA A 16 52.79 -25.56 -40.56
C ALA A 16 51.45 -25.31 -39.85
N GLY A 17 50.42 -24.98 -40.62
CA GLY A 17 49.06 -25.46 -40.38
C GLY A 17 48.15 -24.65 -39.47
N LEU A 18 47.51 -23.61 -40.02
CA LEU A 18 46.22 -23.11 -39.54
C LEU A 18 45.14 -24.17 -39.78
N SER A 19 44.42 -24.57 -38.74
CA SER A 19 43.09 -25.18 -38.83
C SER A 19 42.35 -24.92 -37.53
N PHE A 20 41.54 -23.86 -37.51
CA PHE A 20 40.58 -23.59 -36.44
C PHE A 20 39.38 -24.51 -36.63
N ALA A 21 39.23 -25.52 -35.76
CA ALA A 21 37.97 -26.23 -35.62
C ALA A 21 37.03 -25.35 -34.77
N THR A 22 36.06 -24.72 -35.42
CA THR A 22 34.98 -23.97 -34.76
C THR A 22 34.06 -24.95 -34.02
N VAL A 23 34.06 -24.88 -32.70
CA VAL A 23 33.03 -25.52 -31.87
C VAL A 23 31.78 -24.63 -31.94
N PRO A 24 30.57 -25.14 -32.21
CA PRO A 24 29.38 -24.30 -32.18
C PRO A 24 29.12 -23.88 -30.73
N GLU A 25 29.37 -22.61 -30.44
CA GLU A 25 28.98 -21.94 -29.22
C GLU A 25 27.45 -21.80 -29.24
N PHE A 26 26.78 -22.57 -28.39
CA PHE A 26 25.36 -22.35 -28.09
C PHE A 26 25.23 -21.04 -27.33
N ALA A 27 25.20 -19.93 -28.07
CA ALA A 27 24.81 -18.63 -27.55
C ALA A 27 23.31 -18.65 -27.28
N GLY A 28 22.92 -18.99 -26.05
CA GLY A 28 21.59 -18.71 -25.54
C GLY A 28 21.35 -17.22 -25.57
N ALA A 29 20.61 -16.74 -26.56
CA ALA A 29 20.14 -15.36 -26.62
C ALA A 29 19.07 -15.12 -25.55
N GLN A 30 19.49 -14.84 -24.31
CA GLN A 30 18.65 -14.11 -23.37
C GLN A 30 18.78 -12.62 -23.70
N LEU A 31 17.98 -12.14 -24.65
CA LEU A 31 17.67 -10.72 -24.72
C LEU A 31 16.39 -10.48 -23.92
N ALA A 32 16.59 -10.17 -22.64
CA ALA A 32 15.58 -9.59 -21.79
C ALA A 32 15.21 -8.21 -22.35
N THR A 33 14.23 -8.14 -23.25
CA THR A 33 13.53 -6.90 -23.57
C THR A 33 12.18 -6.92 -22.86
N GLN A 34 12.22 -6.93 -21.52
CA GLN A 34 11.07 -6.41 -20.80
C GLN A 34 11.14 -4.89 -20.99
N PRO A 35 10.17 -4.25 -21.66
CA PRO A 35 10.16 -2.80 -21.78
C PRO A 35 10.24 -2.21 -20.37
N PRO A 36 10.98 -1.08 -20.18
CA PRO A 36 11.00 -0.41 -18.88
C PRO A 36 9.56 -0.20 -18.43
N PRO A 37 9.23 -0.47 -17.16
CA PRO A 37 7.87 -0.24 -16.66
C PRO A 37 7.49 1.18 -17.04
N LYS A 38 6.38 1.30 -17.78
CA LYS A 38 5.84 2.58 -18.24
C LYS A 38 5.83 3.51 -17.04
N PRO A 39 6.37 4.74 -17.12
CA PRO A 39 6.28 5.69 -16.03
C PRO A 39 4.82 5.75 -15.60
N VAL A 40 4.54 5.30 -14.39
CA VAL A 40 3.22 5.52 -13.78
C VAL A 40 3.16 7.02 -13.65
N VAL A 41 2.45 7.68 -14.57
CA VAL A 41 2.13 9.09 -14.46
C VAL A 41 1.52 9.23 -13.07
N PRO A 42 2.08 10.09 -12.18
CA PRO A 42 1.49 10.29 -10.87
C PRO A 42 0.05 10.70 -11.11
N ASP A 43 -0.86 9.78 -10.79
CA ASP A 43 -2.28 10.06 -10.79
C ASP A 43 -2.49 11.24 -9.84
N GLU A 44 -3.38 12.18 -10.13
CA GLU A 44 -3.60 13.40 -9.31
C GLU A 44 -3.90 13.05 -7.83
N TYR A 45 -4.23 11.78 -7.57
CA TYR A 45 -4.49 11.16 -6.26
C TYR A 45 -3.25 10.56 -5.58
N SER A 46 -2.04 10.78 -6.10
CA SER A 46 -0.79 10.17 -5.59
C SER A 46 -0.17 11.06 -4.53
N LEU A 47 -0.62 10.89 -3.28
CA LEU A 47 0.05 11.48 -2.13
C LEU A 47 1.44 10.86 -1.96
N THR A 48 2.43 11.68 -1.66
CA THR A 48 3.79 11.26 -1.30
C THR A 48 4.08 11.46 0.19
N ALA A 49 3.24 12.25 0.86
CA ALA A 49 3.29 12.52 2.30
C ALA A 49 1.88 12.84 2.82
N PRO A 50 1.65 12.75 4.14
CA PRO A 50 0.48 13.32 4.81
C PRO A 50 0.25 14.79 4.44
N VAL A 51 -1.00 15.13 4.17
CA VAL A 51 -1.47 16.50 3.90
C VAL A 51 -2.76 16.74 4.66
N SER A 52 -2.91 17.93 5.24
CA SER A 52 -4.19 18.37 5.80
C SER A 52 -5.18 18.65 4.67
N ILE A 53 -6.41 18.19 4.84
CA ILE A 53 -7.48 18.38 3.85
C ILE A 53 -8.72 18.94 4.51
N GLU A 54 -9.47 19.73 3.75
CA GLU A 54 -10.79 20.18 4.16
C GLU A 54 -11.82 19.10 3.82
N VAL A 55 -12.63 18.71 4.80
CA VAL A 55 -13.78 17.82 4.61
C VAL A 55 -15.02 18.52 5.13
N ASP A 56 -15.93 18.86 4.22
CA ASP A 56 -17.27 19.32 4.58
C ASP A 56 -18.06 18.12 5.12
N ALA A 57 -18.39 18.20 6.41
CA ALA A 57 -19.07 17.16 7.16
C ALA A 57 -20.41 17.69 7.65
N ARG A 58 -21.49 17.29 6.96
CA ARG A 58 -22.85 17.73 7.28
C ARG A 58 -23.55 16.67 8.13
N PRO A 59 -24.21 17.05 9.25
CA PRO A 59 -25.02 16.12 10.02
C PRO A 59 -26.06 15.42 9.14
N LEU A 60 -26.16 14.10 9.30
CA LEU A 60 -27.24 13.28 8.77
C LEU A 60 -28.26 13.08 9.90
N PRO A 61 -29.37 13.82 9.93
CA PRO A 61 -30.29 13.82 11.09
C PRO A 61 -31.10 12.53 11.21
N SER A 62 -31.35 11.81 10.11
CA SER A 62 -32.04 10.52 10.11
C SER A 62 -31.40 9.55 9.12
N PHE A 63 -31.43 8.27 9.47
CA PHE A 63 -30.99 7.20 8.56
C PHE A 63 -32.09 6.77 7.59
N ASP A 64 -33.34 6.77 8.06
CA ASP A 64 -34.50 6.61 7.20
C ASP A 64 -34.89 7.98 6.60
N THR A 65 -34.83 8.07 5.27
CA THR A 65 -35.15 9.29 4.53
C THR A 65 -36.64 9.52 4.36
N ARG A 66 -37.47 8.51 4.64
CA ARG A 66 -38.94 8.59 4.55
C ARG A 66 -39.59 8.87 5.89
N ASP A 67 -38.96 8.40 6.98
CA ASP A 67 -39.44 8.61 8.35
C ASP A 67 -38.28 9.02 9.29
N PRO A 68 -38.09 10.33 9.54
CA PRO A 68 -37.04 10.79 10.44
C PRO A 68 -37.20 10.33 11.90
N GLN A 69 -38.39 9.88 12.32
CA GLN A 69 -38.62 9.34 13.67
C GLN A 69 -38.24 7.86 13.78
N HIS A 70 -38.01 7.18 12.65
CA HIS A 70 -37.54 5.81 12.61
C HIS A 70 -36.05 5.73 12.97
N VAL A 71 -35.78 5.64 14.27
CA VAL A 71 -34.43 5.62 14.84
C VAL A 71 -33.96 4.22 15.30
N ARG A 72 -34.86 3.23 15.39
CA ARG A 72 -34.52 1.86 15.82
C ARG A 72 -34.56 0.89 14.62
N PHE A 73 -33.42 0.29 14.30
CA PHE A 73 -33.27 -0.69 13.22
C PHE A 73 -32.91 -2.05 13.82
N GLY A 74 -33.92 -2.87 14.08
CA GLY A 74 -33.73 -4.13 14.81
C GLY A 74 -33.15 -3.89 16.21
N LYS A 75 -31.94 -4.42 16.47
CA LYS A 75 -31.23 -4.23 17.74
C LYS A 75 -30.40 -2.94 17.80
N LEU A 76 -30.28 -2.21 16.69
CA LEU A 76 -29.45 -1.00 16.58
C LEU A 76 -30.30 0.26 16.71
N GLU A 77 -29.69 1.30 17.29
CA GLU A 77 -30.25 2.64 17.35
C GLU A 77 -29.39 3.57 16.51
N TYR A 78 -30.00 4.28 15.58
CA TYR A 78 -29.34 5.36 14.89
C TYR A 78 -29.10 6.53 15.85
N ARG A 79 -27.83 6.82 16.12
CA ARG A 79 -27.44 7.91 17.02
C ARG A 79 -27.22 9.23 16.31
N SER A 80 -26.46 9.19 15.22
CA SER A 80 -26.11 10.32 14.36
C SER A 80 -25.26 9.80 13.21
N GLY A 81 -25.14 10.59 12.14
CA GLY A 81 -24.32 10.29 10.98
C GLY A 81 -23.77 11.57 10.38
N LEU A 82 -22.81 11.45 9.48
CA LEU A 82 -22.25 12.56 8.73
C LEU A 82 -22.29 12.22 7.23
N VAL A 83 -22.67 13.20 6.42
CA VAL A 83 -22.41 13.20 4.98
C VAL A 83 -21.11 13.92 4.75
N LEU A 84 -20.11 13.22 4.19
CA LEU A 84 -18.76 13.73 4.02
C LEU A 84 -18.49 14.04 2.55
N THR A 85 -17.98 15.23 2.28
CA THR A 85 -17.51 15.64 0.95
C THR A 85 -16.20 16.40 1.05
N SER A 86 -15.34 16.29 0.06
CA SER A 86 -14.10 17.06 -0.01
C SER A 86 -13.78 17.42 -1.45
N ARG A 87 -13.14 18.56 -1.64
CA ARG A 87 -12.55 18.96 -2.93
C ARG A 87 -11.20 18.29 -3.17
N PHE A 88 -10.62 17.65 -2.15
CA PHE A 88 -9.40 16.88 -2.30
C PHE A 88 -9.68 15.69 -3.22
N PRO A 89 -9.06 15.60 -4.42
CA PRO A 89 -9.43 14.60 -5.42
C PRO A 89 -9.30 13.16 -4.89
N GLY A 90 -8.35 12.91 -3.98
CA GLY A 90 -8.10 11.58 -3.42
C GLY A 90 -9.09 11.15 -2.33
N PHE A 91 -10.00 12.02 -1.89
CA PHE A 91 -10.96 11.72 -0.83
C PHE A 91 -12.09 10.79 -1.33
N GLY A 92 -12.57 9.91 -0.45
CA GLY A 92 -13.64 8.96 -0.74
C GLY A 92 -13.15 7.53 -0.87
N GLY A 93 -14.03 6.62 -1.31
CA GLY A 93 -13.73 5.18 -1.36
C GLY A 93 -13.41 4.60 0.02
N LEU A 94 -13.98 5.16 1.09
CA LEU A 94 -13.72 4.73 2.45
C LEU A 94 -14.26 3.30 2.65
N SER A 95 -13.38 2.40 3.06
CA SER A 95 -13.65 0.95 3.14
C SER A 95 -13.41 0.39 4.54
N GLY A 96 -12.82 1.16 5.45
CA GLY A 96 -12.63 0.74 6.83
C GLY A 96 -12.45 1.92 7.78
N LEU A 97 -12.83 1.74 9.04
CA LEU A 97 -12.79 2.77 10.08
C LEU A 97 -12.47 2.16 11.45
N ARG A 98 -11.60 2.83 12.20
CA ARG A 98 -11.30 2.54 13.60
C ARG A 98 -11.32 3.83 14.40
N LEU A 99 -11.89 3.76 15.60
CA LEU A 99 -11.96 4.87 16.52
C LEU A 99 -11.02 4.62 17.71
N ASP A 100 -10.53 5.69 18.32
CA ASP A 100 -9.91 5.60 19.63
C ASP A 100 -10.94 5.22 20.72
N ALA A 101 -10.46 4.96 21.93
CA ALA A 101 -11.31 4.57 23.06
C ALA A 101 -12.39 5.61 23.41
N ASN A 102 -12.14 6.88 23.06
CA ASN A 102 -13.07 7.99 23.32
C ASN A 102 -14.08 8.21 22.18
N GLY A 103 -13.91 7.52 21.04
CA GLY A 103 -14.73 7.72 19.86
C GLY A 103 -14.47 9.04 19.13
N GLN A 104 -13.37 9.74 19.43
CA GLN A 104 -13.09 11.08 18.91
C GLN A 104 -12.08 11.06 17.78
N ARG A 105 -10.95 10.35 17.93
CA ARG A 105 -9.96 10.22 16.86
C ARG A 105 -10.29 9.03 16.00
N PHE A 106 -10.09 9.16 14.69
CA PHE A 106 -10.30 8.05 13.76
C PHE A 106 -9.09 7.78 12.88
N ILE A 107 -8.99 6.51 12.47
CA ILE A 107 -8.18 6.05 11.35
C ILE A 107 -9.15 5.38 10.37
N ALA A 108 -9.24 5.91 9.17
CA ALA A 108 -9.98 5.34 8.07
C ALA A 108 -9.03 4.96 6.93
N ILE A 109 -9.47 4.00 6.14
CA ILE A 109 -8.77 3.55 4.95
C ILE A 109 -9.66 3.72 3.73
N SER A 110 -9.04 3.93 2.58
CA SER A 110 -9.71 3.84 1.29
C SER A 110 -9.26 2.62 0.51
N ASP A 111 -10.20 2.06 -0.25
CA ASP A 111 -10.00 1.08 -1.33
C ASP A 111 -8.82 1.45 -2.25
N LYS A 112 -8.53 2.75 -2.43
CA LYS A 112 -7.41 3.29 -3.21
C LYS A 112 -6.06 3.32 -2.46
N GLY A 113 -5.93 2.64 -1.32
CA GLY A 113 -4.66 2.51 -0.60
C GLY A 113 -4.17 3.82 0.05
N SER A 114 -5.09 4.57 0.64
CA SER A 114 -4.80 5.81 1.39
C SER A 114 -5.34 5.74 2.81
N TRP A 115 -4.65 6.39 3.73
CA TRP A 115 -5.11 6.68 5.08
C TRP A 115 -5.89 7.99 5.10
N PHE A 116 -6.94 8.02 5.92
CA PHE A 116 -7.54 9.27 6.40
C PHE A 116 -7.57 9.25 7.92
N THR A 117 -7.09 10.30 8.56
CA THR A 117 -7.14 10.45 10.01
C THR A 117 -7.77 11.77 10.36
N GLY A 118 -8.28 11.91 11.57
CA GLY A 118 -8.83 13.17 12.03
C GLY A 118 -9.57 13.02 13.35
N ARG A 119 -10.39 14.02 13.66
CA ARG A 119 -11.21 14.06 14.86
C ARG A 119 -12.68 14.28 14.51
N ILE A 120 -13.57 13.52 15.12
CA ILE A 120 -15.01 13.73 15.08
C ILE A 120 -15.37 14.80 16.12
N VAL A 121 -16.09 15.82 15.67
CA VAL A 121 -16.60 16.89 16.53
C VAL A 121 -18.01 16.52 16.98
N TYR A 122 -18.25 16.59 18.29
CA TYR A 122 -19.53 16.23 18.89
C TYR A 122 -20.24 17.42 19.53
N ARG A 123 -21.57 17.41 19.45
CA ARG A 123 -22.46 18.18 20.32
C ARG A 123 -23.27 17.20 21.16
N GLY A 124 -22.91 17.04 22.42
CA GLY A 124 -23.48 15.97 23.25
C GLY A 124 -23.17 14.59 22.65
N ARG A 125 -24.20 13.87 22.22
CA ARG A 125 -24.07 12.51 21.63
C ARG A 125 -24.02 12.49 20.11
N GLU A 126 -24.23 13.64 19.46
CA GLU A 126 -24.37 13.78 18.01
C GLU A 126 -23.07 14.22 17.36
N MET A 127 -22.69 13.55 16.26
CA MET A 127 -21.61 14.00 15.39
C MET A 127 -22.06 15.25 14.62
N ILE A 128 -21.28 16.33 14.69
CA ILE A 128 -21.60 17.60 14.04
C ILE A 128 -20.57 18.05 13.00
N GLY A 129 -19.42 17.36 12.90
CA GLY A 129 -18.40 17.69 11.94
C GLY A 129 -17.13 16.86 12.11
N LEU A 130 -16.13 17.15 11.29
CA LEU A 130 -14.77 16.61 11.39
C LEU A 130 -13.78 17.78 11.50
N ASP A 131 -12.71 17.58 12.27
CA ASP A 131 -11.59 18.50 12.42
C ASP A 131 -10.27 17.77 12.18
N GLU A 132 -9.22 18.53 11.87
CA GLU A 132 -7.83 18.03 11.77
C GLU A 132 -7.72 16.84 10.81
N VAL A 133 -8.46 16.86 9.70
CA VAL A 133 -8.45 15.75 8.76
C VAL A 133 -7.16 15.77 7.95
N GLU A 134 -6.45 14.65 7.96
CA GLU A 134 -5.26 14.42 7.13
C GLU A 134 -5.48 13.24 6.20
N ALA A 135 -5.00 13.37 4.97
CA ALA A 135 -4.89 12.27 4.01
C ALA A 135 -3.42 11.89 3.86
N ALA A 136 -3.11 10.59 3.82
CA ALA A 136 -1.74 10.10 3.64
C ALA A 136 -1.71 8.84 2.77
N PRO A 137 -0.63 8.58 2.01
CA PRO A 137 -0.51 7.35 1.25
C PRO A 137 -0.18 6.18 2.18
N MET A 138 -0.71 4.98 1.91
CA MET A 138 -0.17 3.77 2.49
C MET A 138 1.18 3.45 1.82
N LEU A 139 2.25 3.34 2.62
CA LEU A 139 3.59 3.06 2.10
C LEU A 139 3.90 1.56 2.19
N GLY A 140 4.44 0.99 1.12
CA GLY A 140 4.96 -0.38 1.11
C GLY A 140 6.32 -0.50 1.81
N PRO A 141 6.92 -1.70 1.80
CA PRO A 141 8.22 -1.96 2.45
C PRO A 141 9.36 -1.07 1.93
N ASP A 142 9.28 -0.69 0.64
CA ASP A 142 10.24 0.18 -0.04
C ASP A 142 10.00 1.68 0.21
N GLY A 143 8.99 2.04 1.02
CA GLY A 143 8.62 3.41 1.30
C GLY A 143 7.90 4.12 0.15
N ARG A 144 7.53 3.41 -0.93
CA ARG A 144 6.71 3.95 -2.00
C ARG A 144 5.23 3.65 -1.72
N PRO A 145 4.29 4.47 -2.24
CA PRO A 145 2.87 4.17 -2.12
C PRO A 145 2.54 2.76 -2.64
N ILE A 146 1.73 2.00 -1.90
CA ILE A 146 1.37 0.62 -2.25
C ILE A 146 0.69 0.52 -3.64
N LYS A 147 -0.01 1.59 -4.06
CA LYS A 147 -0.59 1.72 -5.41
C LYS A 147 0.43 1.51 -6.53
N ALA A 148 1.69 1.93 -6.34
CA ALA A 148 2.75 1.74 -7.33
C ALA A 148 3.07 0.25 -7.58
N ARG A 149 2.63 -0.64 -6.69
CA ARG A 149 2.75 -2.11 -6.79
C ARG A 149 1.46 -2.76 -7.31
N GLY A 150 0.45 -1.97 -7.68
CA GLY A 150 -0.90 -2.47 -7.97
C GLY A 150 -1.61 -3.01 -6.74
N TRP A 151 -1.18 -2.61 -5.53
CA TRP A 151 -1.83 -2.97 -4.27
C TRP A 151 -2.86 -1.89 -3.93
N PHE A 152 -4.12 -2.25 -4.09
CA PHE A 152 -5.33 -1.48 -3.77
C PHE A 152 -6.42 -2.50 -3.36
N ASP A 153 -7.67 -2.08 -3.22
CA ASP A 153 -8.74 -2.79 -2.47
C ASP A 153 -8.29 -3.10 -1.05
N SER A 154 -8.02 -2.04 -0.29
CA SER A 154 -7.83 -2.17 1.15
C SER A 154 -9.20 -2.28 1.81
N GLU A 155 -9.61 -3.47 2.20
CA GLU A 155 -11.01 -3.73 2.60
C GLU A 155 -11.20 -3.99 4.10
N ALA A 156 -10.12 -4.22 4.85
CA ALA A 156 -10.22 -4.42 6.29
C ALA A 156 -9.07 -3.76 7.05
N ILE A 157 -9.40 -3.30 8.27
CA ILE A 157 -8.46 -2.72 9.22
C ILE A 157 -8.61 -3.36 10.61
N ALA A 158 -7.49 -3.76 11.20
CA ALA A 158 -7.41 -4.22 12.59
C ALA A 158 -6.24 -3.55 13.33
N LEU A 159 -6.41 -3.33 14.65
CA LEU A 159 -5.38 -2.76 15.51
C LEU A 159 -4.99 -3.79 16.58
N ASP A 160 -3.69 -3.88 16.85
CA ASP A 160 -3.11 -4.61 17.99
C ASP A 160 -1.94 -3.80 18.56
N GLY A 161 -2.19 -3.10 19.68
CA GLY A 161 -1.24 -2.14 20.24
C GLY A 161 -0.83 -1.07 19.21
N PRO A 162 0.47 -0.91 18.89
CA PRO A 162 0.94 0.04 17.88
C PRO A 162 0.79 -0.48 16.45
N PHE A 163 0.39 -1.75 16.25
CA PHE A 163 0.32 -2.35 14.93
C PHE A 163 -1.05 -2.14 14.30
N VAL A 164 -1.03 -1.72 13.04
CA VAL A 164 -2.22 -1.63 12.18
C VAL A 164 -2.09 -2.64 11.06
N TYR A 165 -3.10 -3.48 10.91
CA TYR A 165 -3.16 -4.52 9.90
C TYR A 165 -4.18 -4.15 8.83
N ILE A 166 -3.77 -4.26 7.56
CA ILE A 166 -4.60 -3.97 6.39
C ILE A 166 -4.69 -5.19 5.50
N ALA A 167 -5.90 -5.67 5.25
CA ALA A 167 -6.14 -6.72 4.27
C ALA A 167 -6.36 -6.11 2.88
N LEU A 168 -5.72 -6.71 1.88
CA LEU A 168 -5.82 -6.35 0.47
C LEU A 168 -6.50 -7.48 -0.31
N GLU A 169 -7.72 -7.24 -0.78
CA GLU A 169 -8.59 -8.25 -1.40
C GLU A 169 -7.96 -8.82 -2.70
N ARG A 170 -7.56 -7.95 -3.64
CA ARG A 170 -7.08 -8.42 -4.97
C ARG A 170 -5.83 -9.27 -4.96
N VAL A 171 -4.95 -9.05 -3.98
CA VAL A 171 -3.67 -9.75 -3.89
C VAL A 171 -3.65 -10.77 -2.76
N ASN A 172 -4.73 -10.90 -1.98
CA ASN A 172 -4.83 -11.73 -0.79
C ASN A 172 -3.62 -11.52 0.14
N GLN A 173 -3.28 -10.27 0.41
CA GLN A 173 -2.15 -9.90 1.27
C GLN A 173 -2.63 -9.21 2.53
N LEU A 174 -1.86 -9.42 3.60
CA LEU A 174 -2.00 -8.68 4.84
C LEU A 174 -0.74 -7.82 5.01
N LEU A 175 -0.93 -6.51 5.10
CA LEU A 175 0.12 -5.57 5.46
C LEU A 175 0.04 -5.26 6.94
N ARG A 176 1.20 -5.16 7.60
CA ARG A 176 1.32 -4.67 8.97
C ARG A 176 2.11 -3.38 8.98
N PHE A 177 1.59 -2.36 9.64
CA PHE A 177 2.22 -1.06 9.85
C PHE A 177 2.47 -0.88 11.34
N ASP A 178 3.68 -0.45 11.71
CA ASP A 178 4.00 -0.10 13.09
C ASP A 178 3.86 1.41 13.27
N PHE A 179 2.72 1.84 13.80
CA PHE A 179 2.41 3.26 13.95
C PHE A 179 3.31 3.96 14.99
N SER A 180 4.05 3.23 15.83
CA SER A 180 5.08 3.84 16.68
C SER A 180 6.25 4.41 15.86
N LYS A 181 6.42 3.97 14.61
CA LYS A 181 7.47 4.42 13.67
C LYS A 181 6.99 5.52 12.74
N GLY A 182 6.31 6.53 13.28
CA GLY A 182 5.88 7.71 12.53
C GLY A 182 4.45 7.62 11.97
N PHE A 183 3.57 6.87 12.64
CA PHE A 183 2.13 6.86 12.38
C PHE A 183 1.79 6.53 10.90
N THR A 184 1.03 7.36 10.20
CA THR A 184 0.68 7.16 8.78
C THR A 184 1.88 7.20 7.82
N ARG A 185 3.07 7.59 8.29
CA ARG A 185 4.34 7.51 7.54
C ARG A 185 5.05 6.17 7.74
N ALA A 186 4.56 5.30 8.62
CA ALA A 186 5.12 3.98 8.84
C ALA A 186 5.07 3.17 7.54
N ARG A 187 6.09 2.33 7.34
CA ARG A 187 6.16 1.43 6.19
C ARG A 187 5.39 0.15 6.50
N GLY A 188 4.60 -0.30 5.54
CA GLY A 188 3.92 -1.57 5.59
C GLY A 188 4.90 -2.70 5.34
N GLU A 189 4.77 -3.76 6.13
CA GLU A 189 5.49 -5.01 5.97
C GLU A 189 4.48 -6.09 5.56
N VAL A 190 4.83 -6.93 4.59
CA VAL A 190 3.97 -8.06 4.21
C VAL A 190 4.02 -9.10 5.32
N VAL A 191 2.86 -9.41 5.89
CA VAL A 191 2.73 -10.51 6.85
C VAL A 191 2.75 -11.83 6.07
N PRO A 192 3.63 -12.78 6.42
CA PRO A 192 3.59 -14.10 5.82
C PRO A 192 2.28 -14.79 6.14
N LEU A 193 1.52 -15.13 5.08
CA LEU A 193 0.28 -15.89 5.19
C LEU A 193 0.49 -17.34 4.75
N PRO A 194 -0.24 -18.31 5.34
CA PRO A 194 -0.26 -19.68 4.85
C PRO A 194 -0.61 -19.73 3.36
N LEU A 195 -0.07 -20.70 2.62
CA LEU A 195 -0.31 -20.84 1.17
C LEU A 195 -1.80 -20.93 0.81
N ALA A 196 -2.62 -21.47 1.71
CA ALA A 196 -4.07 -21.55 1.54
C ALA A 196 -4.72 -20.16 1.43
N ALA A 197 -4.25 -19.17 2.19
CA ALA A 197 -4.78 -17.81 2.16
C ALA A 197 -4.53 -17.13 0.80
N LYS A 198 -3.42 -17.45 0.12
CA LYS A 198 -3.14 -16.93 -1.23
C LYS A 198 -4.07 -17.47 -2.30
N LYS A 199 -4.75 -18.59 -2.03
CA LYS A 199 -5.69 -19.25 -2.94
C LYS A 199 -7.14 -18.86 -2.67
N LEU A 200 -7.39 -17.91 -1.76
CA LEU A 200 -8.73 -17.44 -1.50
C LEU A 200 -9.34 -16.85 -2.78
N PRO A 201 -10.65 -17.08 -3.02
CA PRO A 201 -11.31 -16.56 -4.21
C PRO A 201 -11.27 -15.04 -4.24
N TYR A 202 -11.34 -14.49 -5.46
CA TYR A 202 -11.58 -13.06 -5.65
C TYR A 202 -12.86 -12.65 -4.91
N ASN A 203 -12.75 -11.60 -4.11
CA ASN A 203 -13.82 -11.03 -3.28
C ASN A 203 -14.42 -11.92 -2.19
N LYS A 204 -13.61 -12.84 -1.66
CA LYS A 204 -13.93 -13.70 -0.50
C LYS A 204 -12.65 -14.01 0.30
N GLY A 205 -11.82 -12.99 0.49
CA GLY A 205 -10.52 -13.06 1.13
C GLY A 205 -10.60 -12.95 2.66
N LEU A 206 -9.51 -12.45 3.26
CA LEU A 206 -9.35 -12.30 4.72
C LEU A 206 -10.15 -11.14 5.32
N GLU A 207 -10.68 -10.28 4.46
CA GLU A 207 -11.50 -9.11 4.76
C GLU A 207 -12.97 -9.44 5.06
N ALA A 208 -13.44 -10.61 4.62
CA ALA A 208 -14.84 -11.01 4.64
C ALA A 208 -15.34 -11.58 5.98
#